data_AF-A0A7C5MJW2-F1
#
_entry.id   AF-A0A7C5MJW2-F1
#
_cell.length_a   1.000
_cell.length_b   1.000
_cell.length_c   1.000
_cell.angle_alpha   90.00
_cell.angle_beta   90.00
_cell.angle_gamma   90.00
#
_symmetry.space_group_name_H-M   'P 1'
#
loop_
_entity.id
_entity.type
_entity.pdbx_description
1 polymer ?
#
loop_
_entity_poly.entity_id
_entity_poly.type
_entity_poly.pdbx_seq_one_letter_code
_entity_poly.pdbx_strand_id
1 'polypeptide(L)' 'MNRIIEKANSLKGEITPPPDKSISHRAVMFASLAKGQSRIKNFLWAKDPISSLNAM' A
#
# COMPACT_ATOMS: atom_id res chain seq x y z
N MET A 1 16.24 -2.71 13.47
CA MET A 1 15.85 -4.11 13.76
C MET A 1 16.75 -4.99 12.92
N ASN A 2 17.64 -5.77 13.55
CA ASN A 2 18.57 -6.63 12.81
C ASN A 2 17.87 -7.94 12.44
N ARG A 3 17.94 -8.32 11.17
CA ARG A 3 17.47 -9.62 10.68
C ARG A 3 18.67 -10.41 10.18
N ILE A 4 18.77 -11.66 10.60
CA ILE A 4 19.72 -12.62 10.05
C ILE A 4 18.97 -13.35 8.92
N ILE A 5 19.52 -13.33 7.72
CA ILE A 5 18.98 -14.04 6.54
C ILE A 5 19.97 -15.13 6.17
N GLU A 6 19.49 -16.37 6.10
CA GLU A 6 20.27 -17.53 5.67
C GLU A 6 19.88 -17.96 4.26
N LYS A 7 20.77 -18.71 3.60
CA LYS A 7 20.56 -19.15 2.21
C LYS A 7 19.41 -20.15 2.13
N ALA A 8 18.37 -19.82 1.37
CA ALA A 8 17.31 -20.75 1.02
C ALA A 8 17.73 -21.66 -0.16
N ASN A 9 17.35 -22.94 -0.10
CA ASN A 9 17.59 -23.90 -1.19
C ASN A 9 16.69 -23.63 -2.40
N SER A 10 15.42 -23.30 -2.18
CA SER A 10 14.47 -22.87 -3.22
C SER A 10 13.26 -22.18 -2.58
N LEU A 11 12.56 -21.33 -3.33
CA LEU A 11 11.25 -20.78 -2.95
C LEU A 11 10.15 -21.54 -3.72
N LYS A 12 9.09 -21.97 -3.04
CA LYS A 12 7.95 -22.67 -3.63
C LYS A 12 6.65 -22.18 -2.99
N GLY A 13 5.62 -21.94 -3.79
CA GLY A 13 4.31 -21.50 -3.33
C GLY A 13 3.75 -20.36 -4.16
N GLU A 14 2.58 -19.89 -3.77
CA GLU A 14 1.89 -18.75 -4.36
C GLU A 14 1.65 -17.70 -3.26
N ILE A 15 1.79 -16.43 -3.61
CA ILE A 15 1.48 -15.32 -2.72
C ILE A 15 0.65 -14.29 -3.45
N THR A 16 -0.18 -13.57 -2.71
CA THR A 16 -0.76 -12.32 -3.19
C THR A 16 0.06 -11.16 -2.62
N PRO A 17 0.71 -10.33 -3.45
CA PRO A 17 1.46 -9.19 -2.96
C PRO A 17 0.52 -8.15 -2.33
N PRO A 18 1.04 -7.27 -1.46
CA PRO A 18 0.26 -6.16 -0.94
C PRO A 18 -0.15 -5.20 -2.06
N PRO A 19 -1.16 -4.34 -1.83
CA PRO A 19 -1.58 -3.36 -2.84
C PRO A 19 -0.50 -2.34 -3.19
N ASP A 20 -0.61 -1.71 -4.34
CA ASP A 20 0.41 -0.78 -4.84
C ASP A 20 0.46 0.54 -4.04
N LYS A 21 1.66 0.97 -3.69
CA LYS A 21 1.91 2.18 -2.90
C LYS A 21 1.56 3.44 -3.68
N SER A 22 2.00 3.53 -4.93
CA SER A 22 1.81 4.72 -5.77
C SER A 22 0.35 4.92 -6.16
N ILE A 23 -0.41 3.85 -6.38
CA ILE A 23 -1.87 3.87 -6.58
C ILE A 23 -2.55 4.31 -5.30
N SER A 24 -2.15 3.78 -4.14
CA SER A 24 -2.75 4.15 -2.85
C SER A 24 -2.58 5.65 -2.54
N HIS A 25 -1.38 6.21 -2.72
CA HIS A 25 -1.16 7.67 -2.60
C HIS A 25 -2.07 8.48 -3.52
N ARG A 26 -2.09 8.13 -4.82
CA ARG A 26 -2.86 8.86 -5.82
C ARG A 26 -4.36 8.73 -5.61
N ALA A 27 -4.84 7.57 -5.15
CA ALA A 27 -6.26 7.34 -4.87
C ALA A 27 -6.76 8.30 -3.78
N VAL A 28 -5.98 8.52 -2.72
CA VAL A 28 -6.29 9.50 -1.67
C VAL A 28 -6.27 10.92 -2.23
N MET A 29 -5.20 11.30 -2.94
CA MET A 29 -5.06 12.65 -3.51
C MET A 29 -6.20 12.99 -4.47
N PHE A 30 -6.63 12.05 -5.30
CA PHE A 30 -7.75 12.28 -6.21
C PHE A 30 -9.09 12.29 -5.49
N ALA A 31 -9.26 11.44 -4.47
CA ALA A 31 -10.48 11.42 -3.67
C ALA A 31 -10.69 12.74 -2.90
N SER A 32 -9.63 13.38 -2.40
CA SER A 32 -9.73 14.66 -1.69
C SER A 32 -10.05 15.85 -2.60
N LEU A 33 -9.70 15.75 -3.89
CA LEU A 33 -10.02 16.77 -4.89
C LEU A 33 -11.39 16.57 -5.55
N ALA A 34 -11.94 15.35 -5.51
CA ALA A 34 -13.20 15.02 -6.15
C ALA A 34 -14.41 15.57 -5.37
N LYS A 35 -15.47 15.94 -6.10
CA LYS A 35 -16.76 16.29 -5.49
C LYS A 35 -17.55 15.02 -5.16
N GLY A 36 -18.14 14.96 -3.97
CA GLY A 36 -18.96 13.83 -3.52
C GLY A 36 -18.15 12.79 -2.75
N GLN A 37 -18.61 11.53 -2.75
CA GLN A 37 -18.00 10.46 -1.97
C GLN A 37 -17.20 9.50 -2.86
N SER A 38 -15.92 9.32 -2.54
CA SER A 38 -15.06 8.30 -3.15
C SER A 38 -14.99 7.04 -2.28
N ARG A 39 -15.00 5.85 -2.90
CA ARG A 39 -14.83 4.56 -2.22
C ARG A 39 -13.61 3.83 -2.76
N ILE A 40 -12.52 3.82 -1.99
CA ILE A 40 -11.28 3.16 -2.36
C ILE A 40 -11.28 1.74 -1.77
N LYS A 41 -11.07 0.72 -2.63
CA LYS A 41 -10.92 -0.68 -2.22
C LYS A 41 -9.46 -1.11 -2.41
N ASN A 42 -9.03 -2.12 -1.65
CA ASN A 42 -7.67 -2.65 -1.72
C ASN A 42 -6.59 -1.57 -1.49
N PHE A 43 -6.82 -0.67 -0.52
CA PHE A 43 -5.87 0.37 -0.16
C PHE A 43 -4.65 -0.22 0.58
N LEU A 44 -3.45 0.24 0.25
CA LEU A 44 -2.25 -0.16 0.98
C LEU A 44 -2.18 0.55 2.34
N TRP A 45 -2.45 -0.20 3.42
CA TRP A 45 -2.33 0.26 4.81
C TRP A 45 -0.88 0.30 5.33
N ALA A 46 0.01 0.92 4.55
CA ALA A 46 1.40 1.16 4.93
C ALA A 46 1.59 2.59 5.43
N LYS A 47 2.73 2.86 6.09
CA LYS A 47 3.04 4.17 6.66
C LYS A 47 2.94 5.31 5.63
N ASP A 48 3.50 5.13 4.42
CA ASP A 48 3.53 6.21 3.43
C ASP A 48 2.12 6.59 2.94
N PRO A 49 1.26 5.66 2.45
CA PRO A 49 -0.07 6.06 1.98
C PRO A 49 -0.97 6.55 3.12
N ILE A 50 -0.82 6.02 4.34
CA ILE A 50 -1.51 6.54 5.53
C ILE A 50 -1.06 7.98 5.83
N SER A 51 0.21 8.31 5.66
CA SER A 51 0.69 9.68 5.80
C SER A 51 0.06 10.62 4.79
N SER A 52 -0.16 10.17 3.54
CA SER A 52 -0.92 10.96 2.57
C SER A 52 -2.39 11.07 2.92
N LEU A 53 -3.02 9.99 3.41
CA LEU A 53 -4.40 10.01 3.89
C LEU A 53 -4.60 11.01 5.03
N ASN A 54 -3.65 11.09 5.97
CA ASN A 54 -3.74 12.01 7.08
C ASN A 54 -3.44 13.47 6.71
N ALA A 55 -2.82 13.71 5.54
CA ALA A 55 -2.45 15.06 5.10
C ALA A 55 -3.48 15.71 4.15
N MET A 56 -4.36 14.91 3.54
CA MET A 56 -5.41 15.33 2.62
C MET A 56 -6.72 15.52 3.36
#